data_AF-A0A7S1UW28-F1
#
_entry.id   AF-A0A7S1UW28-F1
#
_cell.length_a   1.000
_cell.length_b   1.000
_cell.length_c   1.000
_cell.angle_alpha   90.00
_cell.angle_beta   90.00
_cell.angle_gamma   90.00
#
_symmetry.space_group_name_H-M   'P 1'
#
loop_
_entity.id
_entity.type
_entity.pdbx_description
1 polymer ?
#
loop_
_entity_poly.entity_id
_entity_poly.type
_entity_poly.pdbx_seq_one_letter_code
_entity_poly.pdbx_strand_id
1 'polypeptide(L)'
;GKEGQPGEAHTKYADRVKKSRNREVALHFDSGLGIHHAGMLRGDRKLTEQMFTDGAIKVLCCTATLAWGINLPAHTVVIKGTEVFNAEKGGMMDLSILDVQ
;
A
#
# COMPACT_ATOMS: atom_id res chain seq x y z
N GLY A 1 -16.40 -14.74 -12.07
CA GLY A 1 -15.83 -16.05 -12.48
C GLY A 1 -14.33 -15.90 -12.63
N LYS A 2 -13.55 -16.77 -11.98
CA LYS A 2 -12.09 -16.68 -11.67
C LYS A 2 -11.73 -15.85 -10.42
N GLU A 3 -12.43 -16.07 -9.31
CA GLU A 3 -11.95 -15.65 -7.98
C GLU A 3 -11.40 -16.91 -7.28
N GLY A 4 -10.08 -17.04 -7.16
CA GLY A 4 -9.49 -18.12 -6.37
C GLY A 4 -8.22 -18.77 -6.91
N GLN A 5 -7.77 -18.44 -8.12
CA GLN A 5 -6.43 -18.85 -8.58
C GLN A 5 -5.46 -17.67 -8.44
N PRO A 6 -4.30 -17.85 -7.78
CA PRO A 6 -3.26 -16.83 -7.74
C PRO A 6 -2.84 -16.52 -9.17
N GLY A 7 -2.90 -15.24 -9.55
CA GLY A 7 -2.46 -14.80 -10.87
C GLY A 7 -0.97 -15.04 -11.06
N GLU A 8 -0.51 -15.07 -12.32
CA GLU A 8 0.91 -15.23 -12.67
C GLU A 8 1.83 -14.25 -11.91
N ALA A 9 1.35 -13.02 -11.71
CA ALA A 9 2.03 -12.03 -10.88
C ALA A 9 2.14 -12.43 -9.40
N HIS A 10 1.12 -13.05 -8.80
CA HIS A 10 1.17 -13.50 -7.40
C HIS A 10 2.27 -14.56 -7.20
N THR A 11 2.35 -15.56 -8.09
CA THR A 11 3.39 -16.59 -8.01
C THR A 11 4.80 -16.01 -8.16
N LYS A 12 4.99 -14.99 -9.02
CA LYS A 12 6.27 -14.31 -9.23
C LYS A 12 6.85 -13.70 -7.94
N TYR A 13 6.00 -13.23 -7.02
CA TYR A 13 6.45 -12.54 -5.80
C TYR A 13 6.44 -13.41 -4.54
N ALA A 14 5.76 -14.55 -4.55
CA ALA A 14 5.61 -15.42 -3.37
C ALA A 14 6.94 -15.78 -2.68
N ASP A 15 7.98 -16.13 -3.44
CA ASP A 15 9.29 -16.49 -2.87
C ASP A 15 10.03 -15.28 -2.29
N ARG A 16 9.86 -14.09 -2.87
CA ARG A 16 10.47 -12.86 -2.37
C ARG A 16 9.78 -12.40 -1.08
N VAL A 17 8.47 -12.53 -1.02
CA VAL A 17 7.65 -12.21 0.17
C VAL A 17 8.01 -13.14 1.33
N LYS A 18 8.09 -14.45 1.09
CA LYS A 18 8.51 -15.44 2.11
C LYS A 18 9.91 -15.17 2.67
N LYS A 19 10.79 -14.55 1.89
CA LYS A 19 12.15 -14.18 2.30
C LYS A 19 12.24 -12.80 2.95
N SER A 20 11.19 -11.98 2.89
CA SER A 20 11.19 -10.67 3.54
C SER A 20 11.25 -10.86 5.06
N ARG A 21 12.03 -10.00 5.72
CA ARG A 21 12.07 -9.92 7.19
C ARG A 21 10.89 -9.12 7.76
N ASN A 22 10.15 -8.43 6.90
CA ASN A 22 8.96 -7.70 7.27
C ASN A 22 7.76 -8.65 7.31
N ARG A 23 7.32 -8.97 8.54
CA ARG A 23 6.19 -9.88 8.77
C ARG A 23 4.89 -9.35 8.17
N GLU A 24 4.69 -8.04 8.16
CA GLU A 24 3.45 -7.43 7.66
C GLU A 24 3.31 -7.61 6.14
N VAL A 25 4.42 -7.56 5.40
CA VAL A 25 4.44 -7.85 3.96
C VAL A 25 4.00 -9.29 3.69
N ALA A 26 4.49 -10.25 4.48
CA ALA A 26 4.10 -11.65 4.33
C ALA A 26 2.66 -11.92 4.78
N LEU A 27 2.22 -11.30 5.87
CA LEU A 27 0.87 -11.47 6.43
C LEU A 27 -0.23 -11.03 5.45
N HIS A 28 -0.01 -9.92 4.73
CA HIS A 28 -1.04 -9.33 3.88
C HIS A 28 -1.04 -9.85 2.44
N PHE A 29 0.10 -10.36 1.97
CA PHE A 29 0.29 -10.79 0.59
C PHE A 29 -0.68 -11.89 0.13
N ASP A 30 -0.93 -12.91 0.96
CA ASP A 30 -1.82 -14.02 0.61
C ASP A 30 -3.29 -13.57 0.45
N SER A 31 -3.66 -12.46 1.10
CA SER A 31 -4.97 -11.81 0.94
C SER A 31 -5.03 -10.83 -0.24
N GLY A 32 -3.93 -10.66 -0.98
CA GLY A 32 -3.82 -9.67 -2.06
C GLY A 32 -3.77 -8.22 -1.55
N LEU A 33 -3.33 -8.02 -0.30
CA LEU A 33 -3.18 -6.73 0.36
C LEU A 33 -1.68 -6.37 0.50
N GLY A 34 -1.37 -5.08 0.38
CA GLY A 34 -0.06 -4.53 0.70
C GLY A 34 -0.17 -3.32 1.61
N ILE A 35 0.94 -3.01 2.31
CA ILE A 35 1.07 -1.83 3.15
C ILE A 35 2.26 -0.98 2.69
N HIS A 36 2.13 0.33 2.78
CA HIS A 36 3.22 1.22 2.42
C HIS A 36 3.24 2.48 3.30
N HIS A 37 4.22 2.58 4.19
CA HIS A 37 4.43 3.72 5.07
C HIS A 37 5.93 4.01 5.31
N ALA A 38 6.24 5.20 5.83
CA ALA A 38 7.61 5.67 6.01
C ALA A 38 8.46 4.81 6.98
N GLY A 39 7.81 4.07 7.88
CA GLY A 39 8.46 3.16 8.83
C GLY A 39 8.99 1.87 8.21
N MET A 40 8.63 1.56 6.96
CA MET A 40 9.13 0.38 6.26
C MET A 40 10.53 0.60 5.67
N LEU A 41 11.34 -0.45 5.68
CA LEU A 41 12.61 -0.47 4.98
C LEU A 41 12.40 -0.13 3.50
N ARG A 42 13.36 0.59 2.90
CA ARG A 42 13.30 1.00 1.49
C ARG A 42 13.10 -0.19 0.55
N GLY A 43 13.68 -1.35 0.88
CA GLY A 43 13.52 -2.59 0.12
C GLY A 43 12.08 -3.10 0.12
N ASP A 44 11.41 -3.10 1.28
CA ASP A 44 10.03 -3.57 1.41
C ASP A 44 9.03 -2.61 0.79
N ARG A 45 9.31 -1.29 0.87
CA ARG A 45 8.56 -0.26 0.14
C ARG A 45 8.55 -0.52 -1.36
N LYS A 46 9.76 -0.63 -1.95
CA LYS A 46 9.93 -0.95 -3.38
C LYS A 46 9.31 -2.29 -3.77
N LEU A 47 9.39 -3.30 -2.89
CA LEU A 47 8.76 -4.60 -3.13
C LEU A 47 7.23 -4.46 -3.21
N THR A 48 6.63 -3.73 -2.28
CA THR A 48 5.17 -3.53 -2.24
C THR A 48 4.67 -2.73 -3.43
N GLU A 49 5.40 -1.68 -3.83
CA GLU A 49 5.12 -0.92 -5.06
C GLU A 49 5.09 -1.85 -6.28
N GLN A 50 6.13 -2.67 -6.46
CA GLN A 50 6.23 -3.61 -7.58
C GLN A 50 5.10 -4.65 -7.58
N MET A 51 4.73 -5.17 -6.41
CA MET A 51 3.62 -6.13 -6.29
C MET A 51 2.29 -5.50 -6.69
N PHE A 52 2.06 -4.23 -6.35
CA PHE A 52 0.84 -3.52 -6.73
C PHE A 52 0.85 -3.18 -8.23
N THR A 53 1.97 -2.69 -8.78
CA THR A 53 2.10 -2.38 -10.23
C THR A 53 1.86 -3.62 -11.10
N ASP A 54 2.43 -4.75 -10.70
CA ASP A 54 2.32 -6.00 -11.47
C ASP A 54 0.98 -6.72 -11.22
N GLY A 55 0.11 -6.20 -10.34
CA GLY A 55 -1.18 -6.81 -9.99
C GLY A 55 -1.07 -8.09 -9.13
N ALA A 56 0.08 -8.31 -8.48
CA ALA A 56 0.27 -9.39 -7.52
C ALA A 56 -0.55 -9.16 -6.23
N ILE A 57 -0.74 -7.89 -5.84
CA ILE A 57 -1.69 -7.47 -4.81
C ILE A 57 -2.71 -6.52 -5.45
N LYS A 58 -3.97 -6.61 -5.00
CA LYS A 58 -5.09 -5.83 -5.56
C LYS A 58 -5.34 -4.54 -4.80
N VAL A 59 -4.91 -4.47 -3.54
CA VAL A 59 -5.20 -3.36 -2.64
C VAL A 59 -3.91 -2.95 -1.94
N LEU A 60 -3.62 -1.65 -1.94
CA LEU A 60 -2.48 -1.05 -1.25
C LEU A 60 -2.98 -0.03 -0.23
N CYS A 61 -2.64 -0.24 1.04
CA CYS A 61 -2.94 0.69 2.12
C CYS A 61 -1.71 1.55 2.41
N CYS A 62 -1.86 2.88 2.43
CA CYS A 62 -0.74 3.79 2.65
C CYS A 62 -1.12 5.09 3.35
N THR A 63 -0.13 5.72 4.00
CA THR A 63 -0.27 7.06 4.61
C THR A 63 -0.23 8.17 3.54
N ALA A 64 -0.93 9.28 3.78
CA ALA A 64 -1.29 10.32 2.80
C ALA A 64 -0.18 10.86 1.87
N THR A 65 1.10 10.81 2.29
CA THR A 65 2.23 11.25 1.46
C THR A 65 2.47 10.39 0.21
N LEU A 66 1.76 9.28 0.04
CA LEU A 66 1.93 8.39 -1.10
C LEU A 66 1.22 8.79 -2.38
N ALA A 67 0.17 9.60 -2.29
CA ALA A 67 -0.67 9.93 -3.44
C ALA A 67 0.11 10.69 -4.54
N TRP A 68 1.18 11.39 -4.18
CA TRP A 68 1.99 12.21 -5.09
C TRP A 68 3.27 11.53 -5.58
N GLY A 69 3.85 10.62 -4.79
CA GLY A 69 5.18 10.07 -5.04
C GLY A 69 5.19 8.77 -5.83
N ILE A 70 4.02 8.17 -6.05
CA ILE A 70 3.92 6.85 -6.65
C ILE A 70 3.10 6.94 -7.93
N ASN A 71 3.80 6.79 -9.05
CA ASN A 71 3.23 6.67 -10.39
C ASN A 71 2.59 5.28 -10.57
N LEU A 72 1.60 4.98 -9.73
CA LEU A 72 0.83 3.75 -9.76
C LEU A 72 -0.56 4.08 -10.31
N PRO A 73 -0.92 3.64 -11.52
CA PRO A 73 -2.28 3.76 -12.02
C PRO A 73 -3.19 2.83 -11.22
N ALA A 74 -3.71 3.32 -10.09
CA ALA A 74 -4.76 2.66 -9.35
C ALA A 74 -6.10 2.94 -10.03
N HIS A 75 -6.84 1.89 -10.41
CA HIS A 75 -8.16 2.04 -11.01
C HIS A 75 -9.17 2.70 -10.05
N THR A 76 -8.94 2.59 -8.75
CA THR A 76 -9.80 3.18 -7.71
C THR A 76 -8.96 3.52 -6.49
N VAL A 77 -9.09 4.76 -6.00
CA VAL A 77 -8.43 5.25 -4.79
C VAL A 77 -9.49 5.51 -3.73
N VAL A 78 -9.35 4.86 -2.57
CA VAL A 78 -10.22 5.11 -1.40
C VAL A 78 -9.39 5.85 -0.36
N ILE A 79 -9.74 7.11 -0.10
CA ILE A 79 -9.14 7.91 0.97
C ILE A 79 -9.93 7.62 2.25
N LYS A 80 -9.31 6.89 3.18
CA LYS A 80 -9.90 6.57 4.49
C LYS A 80 -9.26 7.44 5.57
N GLY A 81 -10.07 8.26 6.24
CA GLY A 81 -9.64 9.22 7.23
C GLY A 81 -9.30 10.55 6.59
N THR A 82 -10.23 11.51 6.65
CA THR A 82 -9.89 12.91 6.42
C THR A 82 -9.15 13.49 7.61
N GLU A 83 -9.06 12.82 8.75
CA GLU A 83 -8.48 13.45 9.94
C GLU A 83 -6.96 13.18 10.08
N VAL A 84 -6.15 14.24 10.09
CA VAL A 84 -4.72 14.25 10.42
C VAL A 84 -4.54 14.77 11.85
N PHE A 85 -3.76 14.06 12.66
CA PHE A 85 -3.44 14.51 14.02
C PHE A 85 -2.45 15.69 13.98
N ASN A 86 -2.90 16.87 14.41
CA ASN A 86 -2.07 18.07 14.52
C ASN A 86 -1.52 18.19 15.96
N ALA A 87 -0.23 17.91 16.12
CA ALA A 87 0.44 17.95 17.43
C ALA A 87 0.52 19.36 18.04
N GLU A 88 0.50 20.43 17.24
CA GLU A 88 0.51 21.81 17.74
C GLU A 88 -0.87 22.24 18.28
N LYS A 89 -1.95 21.62 17.79
CA LYS A 89 -3.33 21.91 18.20
C LYS A 89 -3.95 20.85 19.12
N GLY A 90 -3.24 19.78 19.42
CA GLY A 90 -3.69 18.73 20.34
C GLY A 90 -4.96 17.99 19.89
N GLY A 91 -5.19 17.86 18.58
CA GLY A 91 -6.43 17.30 18.06
C GLY A 91 -6.35 16.76 16.63
N MET A 92 -7.37 15.99 16.26
CA MET A 92 -7.62 15.50 14.90
C MET A 92 -8.16 16.65 14.05
N MET A 93 -7.58 16.91 12.87
CA MET A 93 -7.98 17.98 11.95
C MET A 93 -8.28 17.41 10.57
N ASP A 94 -9.39 17.80 9.95
CA ASP A 94 -9.73 17.39 8.59
C ASP A 94 -8.69 17.89 7.56
N LEU A 95 -8.30 16.98 6.65
CA LEU A 95 -7.53 17.15 5.44
C LEU A 95 -8.38 18.01 4.53
N SER A 96 -7.88 19.21 4.28
CA SER A 96 -8.53 20.10 3.33
C SER A 96 -8.42 19.51 1.92
N ILE A 97 -9.45 19.72 1.11
CA ILE A 97 -9.52 19.34 -0.32
C ILE A 97 -8.31 19.84 -1.14
N LEU A 98 -7.53 20.78 -0.62
CA LEU A 98 -6.35 21.38 -1.25
C LEU A 98 -5.08 20.50 -1.19
N ASP A 99 -5.08 19.40 -0.43
CA ASP A 99 -3.96 18.44 -0.41
C ASP A 99 -4.02 17.41 -1.57
N VAL A 100 -5.01 17.56 -2.46
CA VAL A 100 -5.15 16.86 -3.75
C VAL A 100 -4.93 17.85 -4.89
N GLN A 101 -3.68 18.02 -5.31
CA GLN A 101 -3.33 18.63 -6.62
C GLN A 101 -2.31 17.77 -7.36
#